data_AF-A7HMA9-F1
#
_entry.id   AF-A7HMA9-F1
#
_cell.length_a   1.000
_cell.length_b   1.000
_cell.length_c   1.000
_cell.angle_alpha   90.00
_cell.angle_beta   90.00
_cell.angle_gamma   90.00
#
_symmetry.space_group_name_H-M   'P 1'
#
loop_
_entity.id
_entity.type
_entity.pdbx_description
1 polymer ?
#
loop_
_entity_poly.entity_id
_entity_poly.type
_entity_poly.pdbx_seq_one_letter_code
_entity_poly.pdbx_strand_id
1 'polypeptide(L)'
;MEKLYYYVRRIFDKAINFLNLIIKKKNHRKVITLAIIHFDGMDLKRLINEFRAELKSADIIIGKNLKSAELKKNSIQLKGKNFIFLNKDSKEMEVSGQMVDFIDNFDVKKLRSFERRGVKVVTVNDKKTAWMISQMFAFYCVVPSEPFQECVITSPIPLTRNSDGYYFTKIAYRNQVTLVDLNIEILNDFRNPQQQE
;
A
#
# COMPACT_ATOMS: atom_id res chain seq x y z
N MET A 1 -15.33 31.33 -39.86
CA MET A 1 -14.27 31.13 -38.84
C MET A 1 -14.84 30.95 -37.42
N GLU A 2 -15.80 31.76 -36.98
CA GLU A 2 -16.38 31.67 -35.62
C GLU A 2 -17.10 30.35 -35.30
N LYS A 3 -17.85 29.78 -36.25
CA LYS A 3 -18.55 28.49 -36.04
C LYS A 3 -17.59 27.33 -35.79
N LEU A 4 -16.42 27.33 -36.42
CA LEU A 4 -15.40 26.29 -36.24
C LEU A 4 -14.76 26.39 -34.85
N TYR A 5 -14.43 27.61 -34.41
CA TYR A 5 -13.89 27.87 -33.09
C TYR A 5 -14.86 27.44 -31.97
N TYR A 6 -16.16 27.75 -32.13
CA TYR A 6 -17.19 27.33 -31.17
C TYR A 6 -17.33 25.80 -31.09
N TYR A 7 -17.25 25.12 -32.23
CA TYR A 7 -17.36 23.66 -32.29
C TYR A 7 -16.15 22.97 -31.64
N VAL A 8 -14.94 23.45 -31.91
CA VAL A 8 -13.70 22.93 -31.29
C VAL A 8 -13.73 23.15 -29.77
N ARG A 9 -14.12 24.34 -29.30
CA ARG A 9 -14.23 24.64 -27.87
C ARG A 9 -15.23 23.71 -27.16
N ARG A 10 -16.38 23.44 -27.78
CA ARG A 10 -17.39 22.52 -27.21
C ARG A 10 -16.92 21.07 -27.12
N ILE A 11 -16.07 20.61 -28.04
CA ILE A 11 -15.45 19.28 -27.99
C ILE A 11 -14.42 19.23 -26.86
N PHE A 12 -13.58 20.26 -26.72
CA PHE A 12 -12.62 20.37 -25.62
C PHE A 12 -13.28 20.40 -24.26
N ASP A 13 -14.34 21.20 -24.08
CA ASP A 13 -15.08 21.28 -22.81
C ASP A 13 -15.74 19.95 -22.46
N LYS A 14 -16.28 19.22 -23.45
CA LYS A 14 -16.80 17.86 -23.25
C LYS A 14 -15.69 16.88 -22.89
N ALA A 15 -14.54 16.94 -23.55
CA ALA A 15 -13.40 16.07 -23.25
C ALA A 15 -12.86 16.32 -21.84
N ILE A 16 -12.73 17.59 -21.42
CA ILE A 16 -12.32 18.00 -20.07
C ILE A 16 -13.34 17.53 -19.03
N ASN A 17 -14.64 17.71 -19.29
CA ASN A 17 -15.68 17.23 -18.39
C ASN A 17 -15.72 15.70 -18.30
N PHE A 18 -15.47 15.00 -19.39
CA PHE A 18 -15.38 13.53 -19.40
C PHE A 18 -14.13 13.04 -18.66
N LEU A 19 -12.98 13.69 -18.84
CA LEU A 19 -11.76 13.47 -18.07
C LEU A 19 -11.99 13.74 -16.59
N ASN A 20 -12.62 14.86 -16.23
CA ASN A 20 -12.95 15.21 -14.84
C ASN A 20 -13.96 14.23 -14.24
N LEU A 21 -14.90 13.70 -15.04
CA LEU A 21 -15.82 12.64 -14.62
C LEU A 21 -15.10 11.30 -14.45
N ILE A 22 -14.12 10.96 -15.29
CA ILE A 22 -13.28 9.76 -15.15
C ILE A 22 -12.36 9.89 -13.93
N ILE A 23 -11.84 11.08 -13.66
CA ILE A 23 -11.01 11.40 -12.49
C ILE A 23 -11.87 11.37 -11.21
N LYS A 24 -13.10 11.91 -11.23
CA LYS A 24 -14.05 11.84 -10.11
C LYS A 24 -14.66 10.45 -9.90
N LYS A 25 -14.83 9.65 -10.96
CA LYS A 25 -15.31 8.25 -10.91
C LYS A 25 -14.18 7.23 -10.72
N LYS A 26 -12.92 7.66 -10.61
CA LYS A 26 -11.81 6.79 -10.20
C LYS A 26 -12.06 6.45 -8.74
N ASN A 27 -12.89 5.42 -8.53
CA ASN A 27 -13.41 4.93 -7.26
C ASN A 27 -12.47 5.29 -6.11
N HIS A 28 -12.92 6.16 -5.21
CA HIS A 28 -12.41 6.21 -3.85
C HIS A 28 -12.72 4.86 -3.22
N ARG A 29 -11.92 3.83 -3.54
CA ARG A 29 -11.97 2.54 -2.86
C ARG A 29 -11.78 2.86 -1.39
N LYS A 30 -12.80 2.62 -0.57
CA LYS A 30 -12.75 2.94 0.86
C LYS A 30 -11.79 2.01 1.60
N VAL A 31 -11.63 0.80 1.08
CA VAL A 31 -10.79 -0.25 1.66
C VAL A 31 -9.76 -0.73 0.64
N ILE A 32 -8.54 -0.95 1.11
CA ILE A 32 -7.45 -1.62 0.40
C ILE A 32 -7.05 -2.85 1.19
N THR A 33 -6.97 -4.01 0.54
CA THR A 33 -6.51 -5.23 1.20
C THR A 33 -5.00 -5.39 1.04
N LEU A 34 -4.28 -5.47 2.15
CA LEU A 34 -2.86 -5.77 2.22
C LEU A 34 -2.66 -7.26 2.55
N ALA A 35 -1.90 -7.98 1.72
CA ALA A 35 -1.40 -9.31 2.03
C ALA A 35 0.06 -9.25 2.44
N ILE A 36 0.37 -9.80 3.60
CA ILE A 36 1.73 -9.94 4.12
C ILE A 36 2.09 -11.42 4.06
N ILE A 37 3.07 -11.76 3.23
CA ILE A 37 3.59 -13.11 3.06
C ILE A 37 4.72 -13.33 4.06
N HIS A 38 4.51 -14.29 4.96
CA HIS A 38 5.47 -14.77 5.93
C HIS A 38 6.21 -15.97 5.33
N PHE A 39 7.24 -15.68 4.55
CA PHE A 39 8.03 -16.71 3.89
C PHE A 39 9.18 -17.19 4.78
N ASP A 40 9.17 -18.50 5.05
CA ASP A 40 10.15 -19.21 5.88
C ASP A 40 11.23 -19.94 5.04
N GLY A 41 11.19 -19.81 3.71
CA GLY A 41 12.12 -20.48 2.80
C GLY A 41 11.59 -21.75 2.15
N MET A 42 10.36 -22.18 2.45
CA MET A 42 9.71 -23.33 1.79
C MET A 42 9.30 -23.04 0.33
N ASP A 43 8.71 -24.01 -0.39
CA ASP A 43 8.31 -23.87 -1.79
C ASP A 43 7.33 -22.70 -2.04
N LEU A 44 7.84 -21.57 -2.57
CA LEU A 44 7.07 -20.37 -2.89
C LEU A 44 5.91 -20.66 -3.83
N LYS A 45 6.07 -21.59 -4.77
CA LYS A 45 5.02 -21.94 -5.73
C LYS A 45 3.85 -22.61 -5.01
N ARG A 46 4.15 -23.47 -4.04
CA ARG A 46 3.13 -24.09 -3.19
C ARG A 46 2.39 -23.03 -2.37
N LEU A 47 3.11 -22.09 -1.72
CA LEU A 47 2.50 -20.99 -0.96
C LEU A 47 1.57 -20.15 -1.84
N ILE A 48 2.03 -19.72 -3.02
CA ILE A 48 1.22 -18.90 -3.94
C ILE A 48 -0.03 -19.65 -4.41
N ASN A 49 0.08 -20.97 -4.65
CA ASN A 49 -1.05 -21.78 -5.06
C ASN A 49 -2.04 -22.04 -3.91
N GLU A 50 -1.54 -22.28 -2.71
CA GLU A 50 -2.35 -22.50 -1.51
C GLU A 50 -3.14 -21.24 -1.13
N PHE A 51 -2.49 -20.08 -1.16
CA PHE A 51 -3.09 -18.78 -0.81
C PHE A 51 -3.52 -17.97 -2.03
N ARG A 52 -3.86 -18.65 -3.14
CA ARG A 52 -4.17 -17.99 -4.41
C ARG A 52 -5.38 -17.06 -4.31
N ALA A 53 -6.38 -17.41 -3.52
CA ALA A 53 -7.60 -16.60 -3.37
C ALA A 53 -7.30 -15.31 -2.61
N GLU A 54 -6.52 -15.40 -1.53
CA GLU A 54 -6.08 -14.33 -0.65
C GLU A 54 -5.13 -13.37 -1.37
N LEU A 55 -4.16 -13.92 -2.10
CA LEU A 55 -3.27 -13.11 -2.93
C LEU A 55 -4.02 -12.45 -4.09
N LYS A 56 -5.08 -13.09 -4.62
CA LYS A 56 -5.92 -12.50 -5.67
C LYS A 56 -6.79 -11.36 -5.13
N SER A 57 -7.32 -11.46 -3.91
CA SER A 57 -8.11 -10.39 -3.29
C SER A 57 -7.27 -9.20 -2.84
N ALA A 58 -5.99 -9.40 -2.51
CA ALA A 58 -5.11 -8.32 -2.06
C ALA A 58 -4.80 -7.28 -3.15
N ASP A 59 -4.82 -6.01 -2.78
CA ASP A 59 -4.41 -4.88 -3.62
C ASP A 59 -2.92 -4.57 -3.51
N ILE A 60 -2.36 -4.81 -2.32
CA ILE A 60 -0.95 -4.63 -1.99
C ILE A 60 -0.41 -5.96 -1.46
N ILE A 61 0.74 -6.40 -1.96
CA ILE A 61 1.44 -7.60 -1.48
C ILE A 61 2.80 -7.19 -0.92
N ILE A 62 3.06 -7.54 0.33
CA ILE A 62 4.38 -7.41 0.97
C ILE A 62 4.89 -8.81 1.21
N GLY A 63 6.04 -9.16 0.63
CA GLY A 63 6.76 -10.37 0.99
C GLY A 63 8.17 -10.03 1.42
N LYS A 64 8.72 -10.76 2.37
CA LYS A 64 10.15 -10.66 2.70
C LYS A 64 10.76 -12.05 2.75
N ASN A 65 12.09 -12.10 2.67
CA ASN A 65 12.88 -13.30 2.46
C ASN A 65 12.59 -13.99 1.11
N LEU A 66 12.06 -13.25 0.13
CA LEU A 66 11.75 -13.79 -1.19
C LEU A 66 12.86 -13.45 -2.18
N LYS A 67 13.27 -14.43 -2.98
CA LYS A 67 14.27 -14.23 -4.04
C LYS A 67 13.60 -13.71 -5.31
N SER A 68 14.16 -12.65 -5.89
CA SER A 68 13.71 -12.01 -7.14
C SER A 68 13.51 -13.00 -8.30
N ALA A 69 14.35 -14.04 -8.38
CA ALA A 69 14.27 -15.08 -9.39
C ALA A 69 13.03 -16.00 -9.27
N GLU A 70 12.53 -16.21 -8.04
CA GLU A 70 11.37 -17.07 -7.77
C GLU A 70 10.05 -16.32 -8.05
N LEU A 71 10.07 -15.00 -7.90
CA LEU A 71 8.94 -14.11 -8.18
C LEU A 71 8.67 -13.99 -9.69
N LYS A 72 9.73 -13.86 -10.51
CA LYS A 72 9.60 -13.80 -11.98
C LYS A 72 8.87 -15.01 -12.55
N LYS A 73 9.11 -16.20 -11.97
CA LYS A 73 8.46 -17.46 -12.34
C LYS A 73 6.96 -17.51 -12.01
N ASN A 74 6.51 -16.71 -11.03
CA ASN A 74 5.12 -16.65 -10.56
C ASN A 74 4.48 -15.26 -10.79
N SER A 75 4.95 -14.53 -11.80
CA SER A 75 4.56 -13.13 -12.07
C SER A 75 3.10 -12.94 -12.48
N ILE A 76 2.40 -14.01 -12.90
CA ILE A 76 0.99 -13.95 -13.33
C ILE A 76 0.08 -13.53 -12.16
N GLN A 77 0.32 -14.05 -10.95
CA GLN A 77 -0.48 -13.68 -9.76
C GLN A 77 -0.23 -12.23 -9.30
N LEU A 78 0.88 -11.62 -9.72
CA LEU A 78 1.31 -10.28 -9.32
C LEU A 78 0.92 -9.19 -10.33
N LYS A 79 0.38 -9.58 -11.50
CA LYS A 79 0.08 -8.65 -12.58
C LYS A 79 -0.98 -7.62 -12.15
N GLY A 80 -0.62 -6.33 -12.24
CA GLY A 80 -1.50 -5.21 -11.92
C GLY A 80 -1.67 -4.93 -10.41
N LYS A 81 -0.89 -5.59 -9.56
CA LYS A 81 -0.88 -5.34 -8.10
C LYS A 81 0.26 -4.43 -7.69
N ASN A 82 0.07 -3.71 -6.60
CA ASN A 82 1.19 -3.05 -5.93
C ASN A 82 1.91 -4.09 -5.09
N PHE A 83 3.23 -4.12 -5.13
CA PHE A 83 3.97 -5.06 -4.30
C PHE A 83 5.34 -4.54 -3.91
N ILE A 84 5.82 -5.10 -2.81
CA ILE A 84 7.20 -4.95 -2.39
C ILE A 84 7.73 -6.28 -1.89
N PHE A 85 8.88 -6.66 -2.41
CA PHE A 85 9.59 -7.87 -2.01
C PHE A 85 10.98 -7.50 -1.51
N LEU A 86 11.27 -7.89 -0.27
CA LEU A 86 12.57 -7.64 0.36
C LEU A 86 13.32 -8.97 0.50
N ASN A 87 14.50 -9.05 -0.09
CA ASN A 87 15.37 -10.20 0.08
C ASN A 87 16.38 -9.93 1.21
N LYS A 88 16.28 -10.71 2.28
CA LYS A 88 17.18 -10.60 3.45
C LYS A 88 18.63 -10.95 3.11
N ASP A 89 18.84 -11.87 2.17
CA ASP A 89 20.17 -12.40 1.85
C ASP A 89 20.95 -11.47 0.91
N SER A 90 20.29 -10.81 -0.03
CA SER A 90 20.95 -10.02 -1.09
C SER A 90 20.77 -8.52 -0.97
N LYS A 91 20.01 -8.02 0.02
CA LYS A 91 19.50 -6.62 0.06
C LYS A 91 18.75 -6.21 -1.21
N GLU A 92 18.41 -7.16 -2.08
CA GLU A 92 17.61 -6.87 -3.27
C GLU A 92 16.19 -6.51 -2.84
N MET A 93 15.66 -5.50 -3.51
CA MET A 93 14.31 -5.04 -3.31
C MET A 93 13.64 -4.89 -4.66
N GLU A 94 12.46 -5.49 -4.80
CA GLU A 94 11.60 -5.29 -5.96
C GLU A 94 10.34 -4.55 -5.52
N VAL A 95 10.10 -3.37 -6.10
CA VAL A 95 8.93 -2.54 -5.82
C VAL A 95 8.16 -2.33 -7.11
N SER A 96 6.85 -2.48 -7.05
CA SER A 96 5.94 -2.23 -8.16
C SER A 96 4.69 -1.51 -7.68
N GLY A 97 4.22 -0.57 -8.50
CA GLY A 97 3.04 0.24 -8.21
C GLY A 97 3.36 1.57 -7.54
N GLN A 98 2.31 2.26 -7.10
CA GLN A 98 2.38 3.62 -6.55
C GLN A 98 1.95 3.71 -5.08
N MET A 99 1.32 2.64 -4.56
CA MET A 99 0.68 2.66 -3.24
C MET A 99 1.58 2.14 -2.12
N VAL A 100 2.72 1.55 -2.47
CA VAL A 100 3.67 0.95 -1.53
C VAL A 100 5.08 1.39 -1.85
N ASP A 101 5.88 1.62 -0.81
CA ASP A 101 7.29 1.95 -0.95
C ASP A 101 8.11 1.51 0.25
N PHE A 102 9.43 1.60 0.10
CA PHE A 102 10.40 1.27 1.15
C PHE A 102 11.20 2.48 1.59
N ILE A 103 11.45 2.54 2.89
CA ILE A 103 12.42 3.47 3.44
C ILE A 103 13.32 2.76 4.44
N ASP A 104 14.62 2.90 4.21
CA ASP A 104 15.70 2.25 4.94
C ASP A 104 15.95 2.89 6.30
N ASN A 105 15.72 4.20 6.42
CA ASN A 105 15.96 5.02 7.61
C ASN A 105 14.93 6.16 7.72
N PHE A 106 14.75 6.76 8.91
CA PHE A 106 13.86 7.91 9.06
C PHE A 106 14.35 9.13 8.25
N ASP A 107 13.68 9.45 7.13
CA ASP A 107 13.94 10.64 6.31
C ASP A 107 12.64 11.35 5.93
N VAL A 108 12.47 12.54 6.51
CA VAL A 108 11.29 13.41 6.30
C VAL A 108 11.14 13.81 4.84
N LYS A 109 12.21 14.13 4.11
CA LYS A 109 12.12 14.58 2.72
C LYS A 109 11.61 13.45 1.82
N LYS A 110 12.13 12.24 2.04
CA LYS A 110 11.68 11.03 1.34
C LYS A 110 10.22 10.70 1.66
N LEU A 111 9.83 10.77 2.94
CA LEU A 111 8.44 10.57 3.37
C LEU A 111 7.48 11.61 2.80
N ARG A 112 7.89 12.87 2.65
CA ARG A 112 7.08 13.92 1.98
C ARG A 112 6.98 13.70 0.47
N SER A 113 8.02 13.16 -0.16
CA SER A 113 7.98 12.75 -1.56
C SER A 113 6.98 11.60 -1.77
N PHE A 114 6.97 10.62 -0.86
CA PHE A 114 6.06 9.47 -0.88
C PHE A 114 4.60 9.93 -0.79
N GLU A 115 4.35 10.93 0.06
CA GLU A 115 3.03 11.49 0.28
C GLU A 115 2.48 12.11 -1.01
N ARG A 116 3.30 12.92 -1.68
CA ARG A 116 2.96 13.55 -2.96
C ARG A 116 2.67 12.53 -4.06
N ARG A 117 3.36 11.39 -4.04
CA ARG A 117 3.15 10.28 -4.99
C ARG A 117 1.92 9.42 -4.67
N GLY A 118 1.30 9.60 -3.50
CA GLY A 118 0.10 8.86 -3.10
C GLY A 118 0.40 7.49 -2.48
N VAL A 119 1.62 7.29 -1.97
CA VAL A 119 1.98 6.10 -1.20
C VAL A 119 1.06 5.98 0.02
N LYS A 120 0.59 4.78 0.30
CA LYS A 120 -0.29 4.46 1.45
C LYS A 120 0.40 3.54 2.45
N VAL A 121 1.22 2.62 1.96
CA VAL A 121 1.93 1.64 2.77
C VAL A 121 3.43 1.88 2.67
N VAL A 122 4.10 2.02 3.81
CA VAL A 122 5.55 2.19 3.87
C VAL A 122 6.15 1.00 4.59
N THR A 123 7.11 0.35 3.96
CA THR A 123 7.90 -0.71 4.57
C THR A 123 9.22 -0.15 5.09
N VAL A 124 9.66 -0.63 6.24
CA VAL A 124 10.91 -0.19 6.90
C VAL A 124 11.69 -1.37 7.46
N ASN A 125 12.96 -1.20 7.77
CA ASN A 125 13.79 -2.29 8.27
C ASN A 125 13.41 -2.72 9.71
N ASP A 126 13.27 -1.74 10.60
CA ASP A 126 13.21 -1.96 12.05
C ASP A 126 11.95 -1.34 12.68
N LYS A 127 11.57 -1.86 13.85
CA LYS A 127 10.39 -1.39 14.60
C LYS A 127 10.54 0.05 15.11
N LYS A 128 11.76 0.50 15.43
CA LYS A 128 11.99 1.86 15.95
C LYS A 128 11.67 2.91 14.87
N THR A 129 12.17 2.72 13.65
CA THR A 129 11.83 3.56 12.50
C THR A 129 10.34 3.48 12.19
N ALA A 130 9.72 2.29 12.25
CA ALA A 130 8.28 2.15 12.04
C ALA A 130 7.45 2.97 13.03
N TRP A 131 7.85 2.94 14.30
CA TRP A 131 7.22 3.68 15.37
C TRP A 131 7.35 5.19 15.15
N MET A 132 8.56 5.69 14.88
CA MET A 132 8.80 7.11 14.59
C MET A 132 7.94 7.64 13.44
N ILE A 133 7.87 6.89 12.32
CA ILE A 133 7.05 7.29 11.17
C ILE A 133 5.57 7.32 11.56
N SER A 134 5.06 6.31 12.28
CA SER A 134 3.65 6.26 12.67
C SER A 134 3.21 7.41 13.57
N GLN A 135 4.12 7.94 14.40
CA GLN A 135 3.85 9.09 15.27
C GLN A 135 3.82 10.41 14.48
N MET A 136 4.69 10.54 13.46
CA MET A 136 4.86 11.82 12.74
C MET A 136 4.05 11.91 11.45
N PHE A 137 3.69 10.77 10.86
CA PHE A 137 2.99 10.66 9.58
C PHE A 137 1.78 9.75 9.74
N ALA A 138 0.75 10.32 10.38
CA ALA A 138 -0.53 9.70 10.70
C ALA A 138 -1.39 9.29 9.49
N PHE A 139 -0.84 9.25 8.28
CA PHE A 139 -1.56 8.86 7.06
C PHE A 139 -0.89 7.69 6.33
N TYR A 140 0.18 7.12 6.90
CA TYR A 140 0.78 5.88 6.43
C TYR A 140 0.34 4.68 7.26
N CYS A 141 0.16 3.55 6.59
CA CYS A 141 0.27 2.24 7.21
C CYS A 141 1.74 1.81 7.13
N VAL A 142 2.42 1.63 8.27
CA VAL A 142 3.84 1.28 8.30
C VAL A 142 4.02 -0.19 8.67
N VAL A 143 4.86 -0.89 7.91
CA VAL A 143 5.12 -2.33 8.04
C VAL A 143 6.62 -2.57 8.25
N PRO A 144 7.07 -2.90 9.47
CA PRO A 144 8.48 -3.16 9.78
C PRO A 144 8.94 -4.50 9.20
N SER A 145 10.24 -4.62 8.91
CA SER A 145 10.90 -5.78 8.28
C SER A 145 11.49 -6.79 9.25
N GLU A 146 11.33 -6.55 10.55
CA GLU A 146 11.64 -7.51 11.61
C GLU A 146 10.84 -8.82 11.49
N PRO A 147 11.33 -9.94 12.10
CA PRO A 147 10.82 -11.28 11.84
C PRO A 147 9.30 -11.33 11.99
N PHE A 148 8.68 -11.77 10.91
CA PHE A 148 7.28 -11.65 10.56
C PHE A 148 6.26 -12.21 11.57
N GLN A 149 6.69 -13.08 12.47
CA GLN A 149 5.88 -13.56 13.59
C GLN A 149 5.48 -12.42 14.55
N GLU A 150 6.29 -11.35 14.61
CA GLU A 150 6.04 -10.12 15.38
C GLU A 150 5.79 -8.91 14.46
N CYS A 151 5.12 -9.13 13.32
CA CYS A 151 4.81 -8.02 12.40
C CYS A 151 3.88 -7.01 13.10
N VAL A 152 4.48 -5.94 13.63
CA VAL A 152 3.78 -4.78 14.22
C VAL A 152 3.39 -3.86 13.08
N ILE A 153 2.13 -3.91 12.68
CA ILE A 153 1.62 -2.93 11.72
C ILE A 153 1.25 -1.69 12.53
N THR A 154 1.88 -0.56 12.24
CA THR A 154 1.55 0.70 12.90
C THR A 154 0.73 1.56 11.94
N SER A 155 -0.48 1.90 12.38
CA SER A 155 -1.27 2.98 11.80
C SER A 155 -1.17 4.21 12.70
N PRO A 156 -1.54 5.41 12.22
CA PRO A 156 -2.00 6.47 13.11
C PRO A 156 -2.81 5.93 14.28
N ILE A 157 -2.51 6.39 15.48
CA ILE A 157 -3.37 6.19 16.65
C ILE A 157 -4.56 7.12 16.42
N PRO A 158 -5.80 6.62 16.27
CA PRO A 158 -6.94 7.52 16.43
C PRO A 158 -6.86 8.10 17.85
N LEU A 159 -7.17 9.38 18.04
CA LEU A 159 -7.51 9.93 19.35
C LEU A 159 -8.86 9.34 19.83
N THR A 160 -9.02 8.02 19.77
CA THR A 160 -10.14 7.29 20.34
C THR A 160 -9.85 7.03 21.81
N ARG A 161 -10.91 7.06 22.61
CA ARG A 161 -10.90 6.83 24.06
C ARG A 161 -10.33 5.46 24.47
N ASN A 162 -10.20 4.54 23.51
CA ASN A 162 -9.61 3.22 23.70
C ASN A 162 -8.24 3.18 23.00
N SER A 163 -7.22 2.78 23.74
CA SER A 163 -5.81 2.65 23.35
C SER A 163 -5.52 1.50 22.38
N ASP A 164 -6.56 0.82 21.89
CA ASP A 164 -6.48 -0.28 20.94
C ASP A 164 -6.21 0.26 19.54
N GLY A 165 -5.17 1.06 19.35
CA GLY A 165 -4.81 1.67 18.07
C GLY A 165 -4.76 0.62 16.95
N TYR A 166 -5.87 0.41 16.26
CA TYR A 166 -6.02 -0.62 15.26
C TYR A 166 -6.97 -0.11 14.18
N TYR A 167 -6.39 0.56 13.18
CA TYR A 167 -7.02 0.67 11.86
C TYR A 167 -7.00 -0.67 11.09
N PHE A 168 -6.78 -1.79 11.78
CA PHE A 168 -6.51 -3.08 11.18
C PHE A 168 -7.38 -4.15 11.83
N THR A 169 -8.29 -4.75 11.07
CA THR A 169 -8.82 -6.06 11.46
C THR A 169 -7.76 -7.09 11.05
N LYS A 170 -6.85 -7.43 11.98
CA LYS A 170 -5.80 -8.44 11.72
C LYS A 170 -6.44 -9.82 11.78
N ILE A 171 -6.56 -10.48 10.62
CA ILE A 171 -6.91 -11.90 10.57
C ILE A 171 -5.62 -12.67 10.28
N ALA A 172 -5.09 -13.35 11.30
CA ALA A 172 -3.97 -14.27 11.12
C ALA A 172 -4.47 -15.47 10.31
N TYR A 173 -4.09 -15.54 9.03
CA TYR A 173 -4.58 -16.58 8.13
C TYR A 173 -3.53 -17.69 8.00
N ARG A 174 -3.79 -18.83 8.64
CA ARG A 174 -3.01 -20.09 8.52
C ARG A 174 -1.46 -19.92 8.63
N ASN A 175 -0.99 -19.00 9.48
CA ASN A 175 0.42 -18.76 9.85
C ASN A 175 1.39 -18.30 8.73
N GLN A 176 1.04 -18.36 7.44
CA GLN A 176 1.93 -17.99 6.34
C GLN A 176 1.52 -16.73 5.57
N VAL A 177 0.24 -16.33 5.61
CA VAL A 177 -0.22 -15.08 5.00
C VAL A 177 -1.09 -14.33 6.01
N THR A 178 -0.85 -13.04 6.19
CA THR A 178 -1.75 -12.18 6.96
C THR A 178 -2.45 -11.21 6.02
N LEU A 179 -3.78 -11.21 6.07
CA LEU A 179 -4.59 -10.22 5.38
C LEU A 179 -4.96 -9.10 6.33
N VAL A 180 -4.89 -7.88 5.81
CA VAL A 180 -5.12 -6.65 6.56
C VAL A 180 -5.94 -5.72 5.68
N ASP A 181 -7.16 -5.45 6.09
CA ASP A 181 -8.00 -4.48 5.40
C ASP A 181 -7.73 -3.07 5.95
N LEU A 182 -7.31 -2.18 5.05
CA LEU A 182 -6.94 -0.80 5.32
C LEU A 182 -8.07 0.12 4.90
N ASN A 183 -8.67 0.83 5.85
CA ASN A 183 -9.63 1.89 5.51
C ASN A 183 -8.87 3.16 5.09
N ILE A 184 -8.75 3.37 3.78
CA ILE A 184 -7.99 4.51 3.24
C ILE A 184 -8.77 5.82 3.26
N GLU A 185 -10.09 5.79 3.45
CA GLU A 185 -10.89 7.00 3.67
C GLU A 185 -10.35 7.72 4.92
N ILE A 186 -10.17 6.97 6.00
CA ILE A 186 -9.64 7.51 7.25
C ILE A 186 -8.17 7.96 7.11
N LEU A 187 -7.33 7.21 6.38
CA LEU A 187 -5.95 7.65 6.11
C LEU A 187 -5.91 8.95 5.28
N ASN A 188 -6.89 9.19 4.41
CA ASN A 188 -6.99 10.44 3.66
C ASN A 188 -7.46 11.59 4.56
N ASP A 189 -8.32 11.35 5.54
CA ASP A 189 -8.78 12.38 6.47
C ASP A 189 -7.62 12.98 7.28
N PHE A 190 -6.68 12.14 7.74
CA PHE A 190 -5.45 12.62 8.40
C PHE A 190 -4.52 13.40 7.49
N ARG A 191 -4.64 13.27 6.16
CA ARG A 191 -3.82 14.01 5.20
C ARG A 191 -4.29 15.46 5.04
N ASN A 192 -5.61 15.68 5.09
CA ASN A 192 -6.23 16.99 4.86
C ASN A 192 -7.18 17.36 6.02
N PRO A 193 -6.67 17.69 7.22
CA PRO A 193 -7.52 18.03 8.36
C PRO A 193 -8.36 19.31 8.15
N GLN A 194 -8.07 20.14 7.15
CA GLN A 194 -8.72 21.43 6.90
C GLN A 194 -10.00 21.38 6.05
N GLN A 195 -10.53 20.18 5.72
CA GLN A 195 -11.77 20.05 4.92
C GLN A 195 -13.02 19.72 5.77
N GLN A 196 -12.93 19.83 7.09
CA GLN A 196 -14.01 19.47 8.02
C GLN A 196 -14.72 20.67 8.69
N GLU A 197 -14.51 21.89 8.20
CA GLU A 197 -15.27 23.09 8.61
C GLU A 197 -16.06 23.70 7.45
#